data_AF-A0A847NSW0-F1
#
_entry.id   AF-A0A847NSW0-F1
#
_cell.length_a   1.000
_cell.length_b   1.000
_cell.length_c   1.000
_cell.angle_alpha   90.00
_cell.angle_beta   90.00
_cell.angle_gamma   90.00
#
_symmetry.space_group_name_H-M   'P 1'
#
loop_
_entity.id
_entity.type
_entity.pdbx_description
1 polymer ?
#
loop_
_entity_poly.entity_id
_entity_poly.type
_entity_poly.pdbx_seq_one_letter_code
_entity_poly.pdbx_strand_id
1 'polypeptide(L)'
;MANFLQFAEEDIQSKKTLLSTMPTTTKTNKRKYNEKIDSIKLKYEEYRIAIKKYLDVKSKSFNMVDTRNPSELTEKIADLEHIKFILNPTNTFFEKMGFDTLLYQMGTYQDLKFSSLKRIINDLLDKFDMAGAKLKKEDFNYTFYVYEFMSSFLDIKHSGNNNYDGLTEIFEKIYWENPELIKHMELNFRRLIRQNERKFINYVSKLQNDIKLHNGLDYEGCLEKLNVIYRELNTLTKENICDIIELSKNSVIDINQYFEDSKTRTTTFSDLMIDALDFEEEKVMNRFYDNIERLKSNVEEYANYVKFAPLINNFKNQYLKNIPENPGKGSPLKDIESKISKAESKLTKLNKKIINSHGLFFRLKEDDLKNIKFESIKIANELCKLYDEYIKEYFDSKVIPQISESFAVADLLHLYYSYDYYKKSAIKIAYDIDNYDEIVKYSDSFDLFAMNPTNVIVCSAALFDLANIARVIINKYRLLNININEEDLNEEDLSVFLDKLKMILRIKEIDSSSTSVEKIWFMTQVYKFNIADSNSSE
;
A
#
# COMPACT_ATOMS: atom_id res chain seq x y z
N MET A 1 -20.53 11.76 -45.58
CA MET A 1 -19.81 12.87 -44.92
C MET A 1 -18.52 13.30 -45.63
N ALA A 2 -17.94 12.52 -46.57
CA ALA A 2 -16.74 12.92 -47.31
C ALA A 2 -16.84 14.32 -47.97
N ASN A 3 -18.05 14.78 -48.30
CA ASN A 3 -18.30 16.10 -48.88
C ASN A 3 -18.84 17.16 -47.91
N PHE A 4 -18.98 16.89 -46.60
CA PHE A 4 -19.53 17.91 -45.69
C PHE A 4 -18.51 19.00 -45.35
N LEU A 5 -17.24 18.64 -45.17
CA LEU A 5 -16.17 19.63 -44.95
C LEU A 5 -16.05 20.57 -46.16
N GLN A 6 -15.96 19.98 -47.36
CA GLN A 6 -15.93 20.74 -48.61
C GLN A 6 -17.17 21.63 -48.76
N PHE A 7 -18.37 21.09 -48.51
CA PHE A 7 -19.60 21.89 -48.50
C PHE A 7 -19.55 23.06 -47.52
N ALA A 8 -19.04 22.84 -46.30
CA ALA A 8 -18.93 23.88 -45.30
C ALA A 8 -17.95 24.97 -45.73
N GLU A 9 -16.79 24.60 -46.28
CA GLU A 9 -15.79 25.54 -46.81
C GLU A 9 -16.36 26.39 -47.96
N GLU A 10 -17.06 25.76 -48.90
CA GLU A 10 -17.72 26.42 -50.03
C GLU A 10 -18.85 27.36 -49.56
N ASP A 11 -19.71 26.94 -48.63
CA ASP A 11 -20.79 27.79 -48.10
C ASP A 11 -20.22 28.96 -47.28
N ILE A 12 -19.15 28.75 -46.48
CA ILE A 12 -18.48 29.83 -45.74
C ILE A 12 -17.98 30.89 -46.70
N GLN A 13 -17.31 30.48 -47.78
CA GLN A 13 -16.78 31.42 -48.76
C GLN A 13 -17.90 32.18 -49.47
N SER A 14 -18.98 31.48 -49.85
CA SER A 14 -20.18 32.10 -50.42
C SER A 14 -20.80 33.14 -49.47
N LYS A 15 -20.93 32.84 -48.17
CA LYS A 15 -21.48 33.78 -47.18
C LYS A 15 -20.57 34.98 -46.95
N LYS A 16 -19.25 34.81 -46.94
CA LYS A 16 -18.29 35.92 -46.84
C LYS A 16 -18.45 36.90 -48.00
N THR A 17 -18.54 36.39 -49.23
CA THR A 17 -18.79 37.21 -50.43
C THR A 17 -20.15 37.90 -50.40
N LEU A 18 -21.19 37.22 -49.90
CA LEU A 18 -22.50 37.82 -49.74
C LEU A 18 -22.46 38.99 -48.75
N LEU A 19 -21.83 38.80 -47.59
CA LEU A 19 -21.74 39.86 -46.57
C LEU A 19 -20.89 41.05 -47.05
N SER A 20 -19.80 40.83 -47.78
CA SER A 20 -18.95 41.92 -48.28
C SER A 20 -19.62 42.80 -49.34
N THR A 21 -20.67 42.30 -50.00
CA THR A 21 -21.40 43.02 -51.06
C THR A 21 -22.67 43.72 -50.54
N MET A 22 -23.04 43.52 -49.28
CA MET A 22 -24.25 44.14 -48.70
C MET A 22 -24.00 45.60 -48.29
N PRO A 23 -24.92 46.54 -48.59
CA PRO A 23 -24.77 47.93 -48.21
C PRO A 23 -24.94 48.12 -46.68
N THR A 24 -24.16 49.03 -46.08
CA THR A 24 -24.17 49.31 -44.62
C THR A 24 -24.29 50.80 -44.29
N THR A 25 -24.60 51.64 -45.28
CA THR A 25 -24.54 53.11 -45.17
C THR A 25 -25.74 53.76 -44.47
N THR A 26 -26.93 53.15 -44.56
CA THR A 26 -28.17 53.69 -43.96
C THR A 26 -28.65 52.86 -42.77
N LYS A 27 -29.45 53.44 -41.87
CA LYS A 27 -30.02 52.73 -40.70
C LYS A 27 -30.80 51.47 -41.12
N THR A 28 -31.57 51.54 -42.20
CA THR A 28 -32.32 50.40 -42.76
C THR A 28 -31.38 49.33 -43.32
N ASN A 29 -30.31 49.73 -44.01
CA ASN A 29 -29.34 48.80 -44.59
C ASN A 29 -28.53 48.08 -43.50
N LYS A 30 -28.13 48.79 -42.44
CA LYS A 30 -27.49 48.19 -41.24
C LYS A 30 -28.40 47.17 -40.56
N ARG A 31 -29.71 47.46 -40.43
CA ARG A 31 -30.67 46.52 -39.85
C ARG A 31 -30.74 45.22 -40.66
N LYS A 32 -30.90 45.32 -41.98
CA LYS A 32 -30.94 44.14 -42.88
C LYS A 32 -29.63 43.35 -42.87
N TYR A 33 -28.49 44.03 -42.76
CA TYR A 33 -27.18 43.40 -42.65
C TYR A 33 -27.07 42.57 -41.35
N ASN A 34 -27.48 43.14 -40.21
CA ASN A 34 -27.48 42.43 -38.93
C ASN A 34 -28.46 41.25 -38.92
N GLU A 35 -29.69 41.44 -39.43
CA GLU A 35 -30.67 40.35 -39.61
C GLU A 35 -30.09 39.18 -40.44
N LYS A 36 -29.29 39.50 -41.47
CA LYS A 36 -28.64 38.48 -42.30
C LYS A 36 -27.49 37.77 -41.57
N ILE A 37 -26.69 38.50 -40.78
CA ILE A 37 -25.68 37.91 -39.91
C ILE A 37 -26.32 36.96 -38.92
N ASP A 38 -27.39 37.37 -38.24
CA ASP A 38 -28.09 36.56 -37.24
C ASP A 38 -28.66 35.28 -37.88
N SER A 39 -29.26 35.40 -39.07
CA SER A 39 -29.74 34.25 -39.84
C SER A 39 -28.62 33.29 -40.26
N ILE A 40 -27.46 33.81 -40.68
CA ILE A 40 -26.29 32.98 -41.00
C ILE A 40 -25.80 32.30 -39.73
N LYS A 41 -25.63 33.03 -38.64
CA LYS A 41 -25.19 32.50 -37.34
C LYS A 41 -26.09 31.35 -36.88
N LEU A 42 -27.41 31.55 -36.88
CA LEU A 42 -28.38 30.50 -36.53
C LEU A 42 -28.20 29.23 -37.38
N LYS A 43 -28.01 29.37 -38.70
CA LYS A 43 -27.84 28.23 -39.59
C LYS A 43 -26.55 27.46 -39.33
N TYR A 44 -25.45 28.15 -39.03
CA TYR A 44 -24.19 27.51 -38.67
C TYR A 44 -24.25 26.85 -37.29
N GLU A 45 -25.04 27.39 -36.37
CA GLU A 45 -25.35 26.73 -35.10
C GLU A 45 -26.15 25.44 -35.30
N GLU A 46 -27.16 25.43 -36.18
CA GLU A 46 -27.88 24.21 -36.55
C GLU A 46 -26.95 23.14 -37.13
N TYR A 47 -26.03 23.53 -38.02
CA TYR A 47 -25.02 22.63 -38.55
C TYR A 47 -24.10 22.10 -37.45
N ARG A 48 -23.61 22.96 -36.55
CA ARG A 48 -22.79 22.54 -35.40
C ARG A 48 -23.50 21.49 -34.56
N ILE A 49 -24.76 21.72 -34.19
CA ILE A 49 -25.58 20.80 -33.40
C ILE A 49 -25.79 19.47 -34.13
N ALA A 50 -26.11 19.50 -35.43
CA ALA A 50 -26.33 18.29 -36.21
C ALA A 50 -25.07 17.44 -36.35
N ILE A 51 -23.91 18.08 -36.60
CA ILE A 51 -22.61 17.40 -36.67
C ILE A 51 -22.26 16.80 -35.32
N LYS A 52 -22.39 17.57 -34.23
CA LYS A 52 -22.13 17.08 -32.86
C LYS A 52 -22.97 15.85 -32.55
N LYS A 53 -24.29 15.90 -32.83
CA LYS A 53 -25.18 14.76 -32.64
C LYS A 53 -24.75 13.54 -33.46
N TYR A 54 -24.34 13.73 -34.71
CA TYR A 54 -23.82 12.63 -35.52
C TYR A 54 -22.54 12.03 -34.93
N LEU A 55 -21.57 12.88 -34.55
CA LEU A 55 -20.31 12.46 -33.95
C LEU A 55 -20.57 11.66 -32.66
N ASP A 56 -21.46 12.15 -31.80
CA ASP A 56 -21.85 11.47 -30.57
C ASP A 56 -22.50 10.11 -30.83
N VAL A 57 -23.45 10.04 -31.77
CA VAL A 57 -24.11 8.77 -32.13
C VAL A 57 -23.12 7.80 -32.73
N LYS A 58 -22.22 8.27 -33.60
CA LYS A 58 -21.21 7.43 -34.24
C LYS A 58 -20.19 6.93 -33.21
N SER A 59 -19.73 7.80 -32.32
CA SER A 59 -18.81 7.45 -31.22
C SER A 59 -19.44 6.40 -30.31
N LYS A 60 -20.70 6.61 -29.89
CA LYS A 60 -21.46 5.63 -29.09
C LYS A 60 -21.65 4.28 -29.79
N SER A 61 -21.73 4.25 -31.12
CA SER A 61 -21.83 2.99 -31.88
C SER A 61 -20.57 2.12 -31.79
N PHE A 62 -19.45 2.67 -31.31
CA PHE A 62 -18.19 1.96 -31.07
C PHE A 62 -17.96 1.62 -29.60
N ASN A 63 -18.81 2.10 -28.68
CA ASN A 63 -18.65 1.83 -27.26
C ASN A 63 -18.75 0.32 -26.98
N MET A 64 -17.89 -0.12 -26.07
CA MET A 64 -17.86 -1.49 -25.57
C MET A 64 -18.32 -1.50 -24.12
N VAL A 65 -18.93 -2.60 -23.69
CA VAL A 65 -19.36 -2.80 -22.30
C VAL A 65 -18.33 -3.68 -21.63
N ASP A 66 -17.68 -3.15 -20.59
CA ASP A 66 -16.85 -3.97 -19.72
C ASP A 66 -17.76 -4.82 -18.82
N THR A 67 -17.56 -6.12 -18.88
CA THR A 67 -18.35 -7.11 -18.11
C THR A 67 -17.56 -7.72 -16.97
N ARG A 68 -16.28 -7.35 -16.83
CA ARG A 68 -15.43 -7.83 -15.74
C ARG A 68 -15.96 -7.31 -14.41
N ASN A 69 -16.01 -8.20 -13.42
CA ASN A 69 -16.35 -7.83 -12.05
C ASN A 69 -15.39 -8.52 -11.07
N PRO A 70 -14.29 -7.84 -10.68
CA PRO A 70 -13.29 -8.44 -9.79
C PRO A 70 -13.73 -8.47 -8.32
N SER A 71 -14.83 -7.83 -7.93
CA SER A 71 -15.23 -7.66 -6.52
C SER A 71 -15.30 -8.97 -5.74
N GLU A 72 -15.92 -10.01 -6.32
CA GLU A 72 -16.05 -11.30 -5.66
C GLU A 72 -14.69 -11.97 -5.38
N LEU A 73 -13.74 -11.85 -6.32
CA LEU A 73 -12.39 -12.41 -6.13
C LEU A 73 -11.60 -11.58 -5.11
N THR A 74 -11.73 -10.26 -5.14
CA THR A 74 -11.08 -9.36 -4.17
C THR A 74 -11.58 -9.62 -2.75
N GLU A 75 -12.88 -9.82 -2.56
CA GLU A 75 -13.47 -10.18 -1.26
C GLU A 75 -12.95 -11.54 -0.76
N LYS A 76 -12.92 -12.56 -1.64
CA LYS A 76 -12.37 -13.88 -1.30
C LYS A 76 -10.88 -13.83 -0.93
N ILE A 77 -10.10 -12.98 -1.60
CA ILE A 77 -8.68 -12.77 -1.26
C ILE A 77 -8.57 -12.17 0.14
N ALA A 78 -9.33 -11.11 0.44
CA ALA A 78 -9.30 -10.47 1.76
C ALA A 78 -9.64 -11.46 2.90
N ASP A 79 -10.66 -12.30 2.69
CA ASP A 79 -11.03 -13.36 3.65
C ASP A 79 -9.89 -14.37 3.85
N LEU A 80 -9.26 -14.83 2.76
CA LEU A 80 -8.16 -15.77 2.83
C LEU A 80 -6.88 -15.15 3.40
N GLU A 81 -6.60 -13.87 3.16
CA GLU A 81 -5.48 -13.16 3.78
C GLU A 81 -5.65 -13.05 5.29
N HIS A 82 -6.87 -12.78 5.75
CA HIS A 82 -7.20 -12.80 7.17
C HIS A 82 -7.03 -14.21 7.79
N ILE A 83 -7.47 -15.27 7.09
CA ILE A 83 -7.27 -16.66 7.51
C ILE A 83 -5.77 -16.99 7.56
N LYS A 84 -5.01 -16.64 6.52
CA LYS A 84 -3.56 -16.83 6.43
C LYS A 84 -2.85 -16.17 7.61
N PHE A 85 -3.21 -14.94 7.96
CA PHE A 85 -2.64 -14.22 9.09
C PHE A 85 -2.86 -14.96 10.42
N ILE A 86 -4.10 -15.38 10.70
CA ILE A 86 -4.41 -16.08 11.96
C ILE A 86 -3.77 -17.46 12.04
N LEU A 87 -3.68 -18.16 10.90
CA LEU A 87 -3.07 -19.49 10.82
C LEU A 87 -1.53 -19.46 10.71
N ASN A 88 -0.92 -18.29 10.51
CA ASN A 88 0.53 -18.14 10.32
C ASN A 88 1.31 -18.79 11.49
N PRO A 89 2.17 -19.79 11.22
CA PRO A 89 2.93 -20.47 12.27
C PRO A 89 4.07 -19.61 12.85
N THR A 90 4.56 -18.61 12.11
CA THR A 90 5.65 -17.72 12.55
C THR A 90 5.18 -16.73 13.63
N ASN A 91 3.91 -16.33 13.56
CA ASN A 91 3.33 -15.38 14.50
C ASN A 91 2.91 -16.01 15.82
N THR A 92 3.23 -15.31 16.90
CA THR A 92 2.76 -15.66 18.24
C THR A 92 1.40 -15.01 18.52
N PHE A 93 0.90 -15.16 19.75
CA PHE A 93 -0.28 -14.40 20.17
C PHE A 93 -0.05 -12.89 20.08
N PHE A 94 1.19 -12.43 20.18
CA PHE A 94 1.52 -11.01 20.24
C PHE A 94 1.16 -10.31 18.92
N GLU A 95 1.62 -10.86 17.80
CA GLU A 95 1.32 -10.34 16.46
C GLU A 95 -0.14 -10.62 16.09
N LYS A 96 -0.68 -11.82 16.36
CA LYS A 96 -2.07 -12.18 16.03
C LYS A 96 -3.13 -11.33 16.74
N MET A 97 -2.81 -10.79 17.92
CA MET A 97 -3.66 -9.85 18.63
C MET A 97 -3.47 -8.40 18.15
N GLY A 98 -2.44 -8.12 17.34
CA GLY A 98 -2.07 -6.79 16.86
C GLY A 98 -1.34 -5.94 17.89
N PHE A 99 -0.73 -6.55 18.92
CA PHE A 99 -0.02 -5.80 19.95
C PHE A 99 1.25 -5.13 19.41
N ASP A 100 1.94 -5.77 18.47
CA ASP A 100 3.13 -5.23 17.83
C ASP A 100 2.83 -3.92 17.09
N THR A 101 1.76 -3.87 16.28
CA THR A 101 1.33 -2.63 15.60
C THR A 101 0.91 -1.54 16.59
N LEU A 102 0.08 -1.88 17.59
CA LEU A 102 -0.42 -0.90 18.57
C LEU A 102 0.69 -0.33 19.45
N LEU A 103 1.67 -1.15 19.85
CA LEU A 103 2.81 -0.71 20.65
C LEU A 103 3.83 0.07 19.81
N TYR A 104 3.97 -0.23 18.52
CA TYR A 104 4.74 0.63 17.61
C TYR A 104 4.14 2.03 17.54
N GLN A 105 2.83 2.12 17.27
CA GLN A 105 2.10 3.40 17.23
C GLN A 105 2.23 4.20 18.52
N MET A 106 2.14 3.51 19.66
CA MET A 106 2.30 4.13 20.97
C MET A 106 3.74 4.61 21.21
N GLY A 107 4.74 3.88 20.71
CA GLY A 107 6.16 4.25 20.79
C GLY A 107 6.54 5.43 19.90
N THR A 108 5.87 5.62 18.76
CA THR A 108 6.08 6.75 17.83
C THR A 108 5.08 7.90 18.07
N TYR A 109 4.61 8.06 19.32
CA TYR A 109 3.56 9.02 19.65
C TYR A 109 3.90 10.49 19.37
N GLN A 110 5.20 10.83 19.26
CA GLN A 110 5.65 12.20 19.03
C GLN A 110 5.13 12.76 17.71
N ASP A 111 4.81 11.89 16.76
CA ASP A 111 4.22 12.23 15.46
C ASP A 111 2.68 12.19 15.47
N LEU A 112 2.06 11.86 16.61
CA LEU A 112 0.62 11.61 16.73
C LEU A 112 -0.11 12.70 17.52
N LYS A 113 -1.36 12.97 17.11
CA LYS A 113 -2.30 13.81 17.87
C LYS A 113 -2.77 13.08 19.14
N PHE A 114 -3.12 13.81 20.19
CA PHE A 114 -3.69 13.24 21.43
C PHE A 114 -4.93 12.34 21.17
N SER A 115 -5.75 12.68 20.18
CA SER A 115 -6.87 11.85 19.74
C SER A 115 -6.45 10.46 19.26
N SER A 116 -5.27 10.33 18.64
CA SER A 116 -4.70 9.04 18.22
C SER A 116 -4.25 8.21 19.42
N LEU A 117 -3.62 8.83 20.43
CA LEU A 117 -3.25 8.15 21.68
C LEU A 117 -4.47 7.52 22.37
N LYS A 118 -5.58 8.27 22.44
CA LYS A 118 -6.85 7.76 22.98
C LYS A 118 -7.33 6.51 22.24
N ARG A 119 -7.29 6.54 20.90
CA ARG A 119 -7.69 5.41 20.06
C ARG A 119 -6.80 4.19 20.36
N ILE A 120 -5.48 4.37 20.37
CA ILE A 120 -4.52 3.30 20.66
C ILE A 120 -4.76 2.66 22.03
N ILE A 121 -4.98 3.48 23.07
CA ILE A 121 -5.28 2.98 24.42
C ILE A 121 -6.59 2.17 24.43
N ASN A 122 -7.63 2.65 23.75
CA ASN A 122 -8.89 1.91 23.64
C ASN A 122 -8.70 0.59 22.91
N ASP A 123 -8.02 0.58 21.77
CA ASP A 123 -7.77 -0.62 20.98
C ASP A 123 -6.98 -1.65 21.81
N LEU A 124 -5.98 -1.21 22.58
CA LEU A 124 -5.24 -2.07 23.52
C LEU A 124 -6.19 -2.66 24.57
N LEU A 125 -7.00 -1.85 25.26
CA LEU A 125 -7.96 -2.34 26.25
C LEU A 125 -8.94 -3.35 25.66
N ASP A 126 -9.42 -3.11 24.44
CA ASP A 126 -10.38 -3.99 23.78
C ASP A 126 -9.73 -5.35 23.45
N LYS A 127 -8.44 -5.42 23.10
CA LYS A 127 -7.71 -6.70 22.96
C LYS A 127 -7.67 -7.50 24.26
N PHE A 128 -7.49 -6.82 25.40
CA PHE A 128 -7.54 -7.45 26.71
C PHE A 128 -8.95 -7.99 27.02
N ASP A 129 -9.98 -7.22 26.74
CA ASP A 129 -11.37 -7.63 26.95
C ASP A 129 -11.76 -8.83 26.08
N MET A 130 -11.35 -8.86 24.80
CA MET A 130 -11.54 -10.00 23.88
C MET A 130 -10.99 -11.32 24.46
N ALA A 131 -9.82 -11.26 25.10
CA ALA A 131 -9.19 -12.43 25.73
C ALA A 131 -9.70 -12.72 27.15
N GLY A 132 -10.71 -11.99 27.65
CA GLY A 132 -11.24 -12.15 29.00
C GLY A 132 -10.30 -11.63 30.10
N ALA A 133 -9.46 -10.64 29.78
CA ALA A 133 -8.52 -10.00 30.68
C ALA A 133 -8.99 -8.59 31.08
N LYS A 134 -10.11 -8.50 31.80
CA LYS A 134 -10.66 -7.21 32.27
C LYS A 134 -9.66 -6.46 33.15
N LEU A 135 -9.11 -5.37 32.62
CA LEU A 135 -8.17 -4.51 33.34
C LEU A 135 -8.90 -3.50 34.22
N LYS A 136 -8.32 -3.18 35.36
CA LYS A 136 -8.79 -2.19 36.33
C LYS A 136 -7.72 -1.14 36.58
N LYS A 137 -8.09 -0.04 37.23
CA LYS A 137 -7.14 1.03 37.56
C LYS A 137 -5.92 0.54 38.34
N GLU A 138 -6.07 -0.47 39.18
CA GLU A 138 -4.98 -1.04 39.98
C GLU A 138 -3.91 -1.75 39.14
N ASP A 139 -4.26 -2.17 37.91
CA ASP A 139 -3.34 -2.80 36.96
C ASP A 139 -2.40 -1.76 36.31
N PHE A 140 -2.79 -0.48 36.34
CA PHE A 140 -2.04 0.64 35.79
C PHE A 140 -1.08 1.29 36.79
N ASN A 141 -0.40 0.46 37.59
CA ASN A 141 0.47 0.90 38.69
C ASN A 141 1.97 1.02 38.32
N TYR A 142 2.31 1.19 37.04
CA TYR A 142 3.71 1.19 36.58
C TYR A 142 4.49 2.41 37.07
N THR A 143 3.89 3.60 37.01
CA THR A 143 4.28 4.79 37.76
C THR A 143 3.03 5.43 38.33
N PHE A 144 3.16 6.32 39.32
CA PHE A 144 1.99 7.02 39.86
C PHE A 144 1.31 7.92 38.82
N TYR A 145 2.05 8.46 37.86
CA TYR A 145 1.50 9.24 36.75
C TYR A 145 0.69 8.38 35.78
N VAL A 146 1.18 7.18 35.45
CA VAL A 146 0.41 6.20 34.66
C VAL A 146 -0.89 5.84 35.40
N TYR A 147 -0.82 5.64 36.72
CA TYR A 147 -1.99 5.37 37.53
C TYR A 147 -3.00 6.53 37.54
N GLU A 148 -2.54 7.77 37.74
CA GLU A 148 -3.38 8.98 37.73
C GLU A 148 -4.10 9.16 36.38
N PHE A 149 -3.34 9.07 35.29
CA PHE A 149 -3.88 9.21 33.94
C PHE A 149 -4.87 8.08 33.60
N MET A 150 -4.47 6.82 33.78
CA MET A 150 -5.31 5.66 33.41
C MET A 150 -6.53 5.49 34.31
N SER A 151 -6.46 5.89 35.58
CA SER A 151 -7.66 5.92 36.44
C SER A 151 -8.69 6.89 35.86
N SER A 152 -8.26 8.11 35.53
CA SER A 152 -9.12 9.13 34.93
C SER A 152 -9.68 8.67 33.57
N PHE A 153 -8.83 8.05 32.74
CA PHE A 153 -9.24 7.48 31.45
C PHE A 153 -10.34 6.42 31.60
N LEU A 154 -10.14 5.46 32.52
CA LEU A 154 -11.07 4.36 32.75
C LEU A 154 -12.38 4.84 33.40
N ASP A 155 -12.33 5.81 34.30
CA ASP A 155 -13.52 6.41 34.91
C ASP A 155 -14.40 7.09 33.83
N ILE A 156 -13.78 7.82 32.89
CA ILE A 156 -14.49 8.41 31.74
C ILE A 156 -15.08 7.29 30.86
N LYS A 157 -14.31 6.26 30.50
CA LYS A 157 -14.78 5.13 29.66
C LYS A 157 -15.98 4.43 30.30
N HIS A 158 -15.94 4.17 31.61
CA HIS A 158 -17.04 3.51 32.33
C HIS A 158 -18.27 4.40 32.53
N SER A 159 -18.10 5.73 32.58
CA SER A 159 -19.23 6.67 32.70
C SER A 159 -20.08 6.78 31.43
N GLY A 160 -19.59 6.29 30.28
CA GLY A 160 -20.26 6.39 28.99
C GLY A 160 -20.35 7.81 28.42
N ASN A 161 -19.79 8.81 29.13
CA ASN A 161 -19.97 10.23 28.80
C ASN A 161 -19.15 10.66 27.56
N ASN A 162 -18.18 9.86 27.09
CA ASN A 162 -17.30 10.12 25.94
C ASN A 162 -16.66 11.53 25.88
N ASN A 163 -16.79 12.32 26.95
CA ASN A 163 -16.23 13.65 27.10
C ASN A 163 -14.86 13.49 27.76
N TYR A 164 -13.82 13.76 26.97
CA TYR A 164 -12.42 13.62 27.36
C TYR A 164 -11.73 14.98 27.53
N ASP A 165 -12.46 16.10 27.57
CA ASP A 165 -11.85 17.43 27.66
C ASP A 165 -10.98 17.56 28.91
N GLY A 166 -11.47 17.06 30.05
CA GLY A 166 -10.69 17.00 31.30
C GLY A 166 -9.50 16.03 31.27
N LEU A 167 -9.47 15.07 30.34
CA LEU A 167 -8.33 14.15 30.19
C LEU A 167 -7.12 14.85 29.56
N THR A 168 -7.35 15.82 28.66
CA THR A 168 -6.28 16.62 28.06
C THR A 168 -5.57 17.47 29.11
N GLU A 169 -6.32 18.11 30.01
CA GLU A 169 -5.74 18.90 31.11
C GLU A 169 -4.91 18.03 32.07
N ILE A 170 -5.41 16.82 32.40
CA ILE A 170 -4.67 15.85 33.22
C ILE A 170 -3.39 15.41 32.51
N PHE A 171 -3.48 15.11 31.21
CA PHE A 171 -2.33 14.76 30.40
C PHE A 171 -1.26 15.86 30.42
N GLU A 172 -1.63 17.11 30.10
CA GLU A 172 -0.70 18.24 30.06
C GLU A 172 -0.01 18.47 31.41
N LYS A 173 -0.79 18.46 32.50
CA LYS A 173 -0.27 18.60 33.86
C LYS A 173 0.77 17.53 34.17
N ILE A 174 0.47 16.26 33.88
CA ILE A 174 1.38 15.16 34.11
C ILE A 174 2.61 15.27 33.21
N TYR A 175 2.43 15.64 31.94
CA TYR A 175 3.50 15.70 30.94
C TYR A 175 4.58 16.72 31.31
N TRP A 176 4.20 17.85 31.92
CA TRP A 176 5.17 18.82 32.46
C TRP A 176 6.05 18.25 33.57
N GLU A 177 5.54 17.29 34.34
CA GLU A 177 6.30 16.63 35.41
C GLU A 177 6.99 15.33 34.97
N ASN A 178 6.47 14.68 33.92
CA ASN A 178 7.00 13.45 33.33
C ASN A 178 6.72 13.39 31.82
N PRO A 179 7.62 13.89 30.97
CA PRO A 179 7.45 13.87 29.51
C PRO A 179 7.45 12.45 28.92
N GLU A 180 7.95 11.46 29.68
CA GLU A 180 7.99 10.05 29.29
C GLU A 180 6.70 9.28 29.64
N LEU A 181 5.61 9.97 30.00
CA LEU A 181 4.33 9.35 30.40
C LEU A 181 3.87 8.27 29.41
N ILE A 182 3.91 8.57 28.11
CA ILE A 182 3.41 7.65 27.07
C ILE A 182 4.29 6.41 26.98
N LYS A 183 5.62 6.57 27.04
CA LYS A 183 6.55 5.44 27.11
C LYS A 183 6.31 4.60 28.37
N HIS A 184 6.05 5.22 29.52
CA HIS A 184 5.73 4.48 30.75
C HIS A 184 4.39 3.74 30.65
N MET A 185 3.39 4.29 29.97
CA MET A 185 2.13 3.59 29.69
C MET A 185 2.35 2.41 28.74
N GLU A 186 3.13 2.59 27.67
CA GLU A 186 3.51 1.50 26.75
C GLU A 186 4.16 0.34 27.51
N LEU A 187 5.12 0.64 28.39
CA LEU A 187 5.76 -0.36 29.24
C LEU A 187 4.78 -1.03 30.22
N ASN A 188 3.83 -0.27 30.79
CA ASN A 188 2.77 -0.87 31.60
C ASN A 188 1.96 -1.87 30.79
N PHE A 189 1.60 -1.55 29.55
CA PHE A 189 0.89 -2.48 28.67
C PHE A 189 1.73 -3.71 28.34
N ARG A 190 3.02 -3.56 28.00
CA ARG A 190 3.93 -4.71 27.81
C ARG A 190 3.95 -5.64 29.02
N ARG A 191 4.05 -5.07 30.22
CA ARG A 191 3.98 -5.83 31.48
C ARG A 191 2.65 -6.57 31.62
N LEU A 192 1.53 -5.90 31.37
CA LEU A 192 0.19 -6.49 31.47
C LEU A 192 -0.05 -7.58 30.43
N ILE A 193 0.48 -7.42 29.22
CA ILE A 193 0.41 -8.42 28.15
C ILE A 193 1.12 -9.69 28.62
N ARG A 194 2.34 -9.54 29.14
CA ARG A 194 3.11 -10.66 29.70
C ARG A 194 2.40 -11.35 30.87
N GLN A 195 1.81 -10.59 31.78
CA GLN A 195 1.06 -11.15 32.92
C GLN A 195 -0.19 -11.93 32.50
N ASN A 196 -0.78 -11.59 31.36
CA ASN A 196 -1.98 -12.23 30.82
C ASN A 196 -1.70 -13.17 29.63
N GLU A 197 -0.44 -13.49 29.35
CA GLU A 197 0.01 -14.30 28.19
C GLU A 197 -0.84 -15.55 27.97
N ARG A 198 -1.09 -16.35 29.02
CA ARG A 198 -1.89 -17.58 28.92
C ARG A 198 -3.30 -17.34 28.39
N LYS A 199 -3.93 -16.20 28.73
CA LYS A 199 -5.27 -15.86 28.24
C LYS A 199 -5.25 -15.59 26.74
N PHE A 200 -4.24 -14.85 26.28
CA PHE A 200 -4.07 -14.56 24.85
C PHE A 200 -3.74 -15.80 24.04
N ILE A 201 -2.85 -16.66 24.53
CA ILE A 201 -2.54 -17.96 23.90
C ILE A 201 -3.81 -18.80 23.75
N ASN A 202 -4.62 -18.91 24.81
CA ASN A 202 -5.87 -19.67 24.77
C ASN A 202 -6.89 -19.07 23.80
N TYR A 203 -7.04 -17.75 23.79
CA TYR A 203 -7.93 -17.05 22.86
C TYR A 203 -7.53 -17.30 21.40
N VAL A 204 -6.25 -17.09 21.07
CA VAL A 204 -5.73 -17.31 19.71
C VAL A 204 -5.87 -18.78 19.30
N SER A 205 -5.56 -19.72 20.20
CA SER A 205 -5.70 -21.15 19.91
C SER A 205 -7.15 -21.53 19.60
N LYS A 206 -8.11 -20.96 20.35
CA LYS A 206 -9.54 -21.14 20.08
C LYS A 206 -9.91 -20.58 18.70
N LEU A 207 -9.50 -19.34 18.42
CA LEU A 207 -9.75 -18.69 17.13
C LEU A 207 -9.19 -19.49 15.95
N GLN A 208 -7.97 -20.00 16.08
CA GLN A 208 -7.34 -20.85 15.06
C GLN A 208 -8.11 -22.15 14.83
N ASN A 209 -8.59 -22.80 15.90
CA ASN A 209 -9.39 -24.01 15.80
C ASN A 209 -10.74 -23.74 15.14
N ASP A 210 -11.42 -22.64 15.52
CA ASP A 210 -12.70 -22.24 14.93
C ASP A 210 -12.54 -21.98 13.42
N ILE A 211 -11.47 -21.28 13.02
CA ILE A 211 -11.17 -21.02 11.59
C ILE A 211 -10.89 -22.31 10.83
N LYS A 212 -10.09 -23.22 11.37
CA LYS A 212 -9.80 -24.52 10.73
C LYS A 212 -11.07 -25.35 10.54
N LEU A 213 -11.94 -25.38 11.55
CA LEU A 213 -13.20 -26.13 11.52
C LEU A 213 -14.19 -25.54 10.50
N HIS A 214 -14.36 -24.22 10.48
CA HIS A 214 -15.33 -23.57 9.59
C HIS A 214 -14.89 -23.52 8.13
N ASN A 215 -13.59 -23.33 7.87
CA ASN A 215 -13.07 -23.14 6.51
C ASN A 215 -12.51 -24.44 5.90
N GLY A 216 -12.21 -25.45 6.73
CA GLY A 216 -11.60 -26.70 6.27
C GLY A 216 -10.19 -26.50 5.68
N LEU A 217 -9.46 -25.48 6.15
CA LEU A 217 -8.15 -25.10 5.65
C LEU A 217 -7.13 -25.02 6.78
N ASP A 218 -5.94 -25.54 6.53
CA ASP A 218 -4.73 -25.21 7.27
C ASP A 218 -3.95 -24.08 6.56
N TYR A 219 -2.77 -23.74 7.09
CA TYR A 219 -1.97 -22.63 6.56
C TYR A 219 -1.51 -22.89 5.12
N GLU A 220 -1.01 -24.10 4.81
CA GLU A 220 -0.53 -24.46 3.48
C GLU A 220 -1.68 -24.48 2.45
N GLY A 221 -2.81 -25.12 2.80
CA GLY A 221 -3.99 -25.13 1.95
C GLY A 221 -4.58 -23.73 1.70
N CYS A 222 -4.42 -22.82 2.66
CA CYS A 222 -4.79 -21.40 2.48
C CYS A 222 -3.87 -20.71 1.46
N LEU A 223 -2.56 -20.96 1.49
CA LEU A 223 -1.60 -20.39 0.53
C LEU A 223 -1.86 -20.89 -0.89
N GLU A 224 -2.16 -22.19 -1.05
CA GLU A 224 -2.50 -22.77 -2.35
C GLU A 224 -3.76 -22.13 -2.95
N LYS A 225 -4.83 -22.00 -2.14
CA LYS A 225 -6.06 -21.32 -2.58
C LYS A 225 -5.84 -19.86 -2.94
N LEU A 226 -5.07 -19.13 -2.12
CA LEU A 226 -4.69 -17.75 -2.44
C LEU A 226 -4.01 -17.67 -3.80
N ASN A 227 -3.02 -18.52 -4.08
CA ASN A 227 -2.32 -18.53 -5.36
C ASN A 227 -3.26 -18.72 -6.56
N VAL A 228 -4.23 -19.64 -6.44
CA VAL A 228 -5.24 -19.86 -7.48
C VAL A 228 -6.10 -18.62 -7.71
N ILE A 229 -6.68 -18.05 -6.64
CA ILE A 229 -7.58 -16.90 -6.76
C ILE A 229 -6.84 -15.65 -7.25
N TYR A 230 -5.58 -15.44 -6.84
CA TYR A 230 -4.76 -14.35 -7.37
C TYR A 230 -4.49 -14.48 -8.88
N ARG A 231 -4.24 -15.70 -9.37
CA ARG A 231 -4.07 -15.94 -10.81
C ARG A 231 -5.36 -15.70 -11.59
N GLU A 232 -6.49 -16.14 -11.03
CA GLU A 232 -7.82 -15.85 -11.60
C GLU A 232 -8.08 -14.34 -11.63
N LEU A 233 -7.78 -13.63 -10.54
CA LEU A 233 -7.92 -12.18 -10.46
C LEU A 233 -7.03 -11.49 -11.50
N ASN A 234 -5.75 -11.84 -11.59
CA ASN A 234 -4.82 -11.25 -12.57
C ASN A 234 -5.26 -11.50 -14.02
N THR A 235 -5.87 -12.65 -14.28
CA THR A 235 -6.45 -12.96 -15.61
C THR A 235 -7.68 -12.11 -15.87
N LEU A 236 -8.56 -11.98 -14.88
CA LEU A 236 -9.78 -11.19 -14.99
C LEU A 236 -9.47 -9.69 -15.11
N THR A 237 -8.51 -9.16 -14.36
CA THR A 237 -8.14 -7.74 -14.34
C THR A 237 -7.11 -7.37 -15.40
N LYS A 238 -6.70 -8.32 -16.24
CA LYS A 238 -5.83 -8.04 -17.39
C LYS A 238 -6.44 -6.93 -18.23
N GLU A 239 -5.60 -5.94 -18.56
CA GLU A 239 -5.98 -4.79 -19.36
C GLU A 239 -6.66 -5.24 -20.66
N ASN A 240 -7.87 -4.74 -20.90
CA ASN A 240 -8.67 -5.10 -22.06
C ASN A 240 -8.93 -3.88 -22.96
N ILE A 241 -9.69 -4.09 -24.03
CA ILE A 241 -10.01 -3.03 -24.97
C ILE A 241 -10.77 -1.83 -24.38
N CYS A 242 -11.60 -2.03 -23.35
CA CYS A 242 -12.30 -0.93 -22.67
C CYS A 242 -11.31 -0.05 -21.92
N ASP A 243 -10.32 -0.65 -21.25
CA ASP A 243 -9.25 0.08 -20.56
C ASP A 243 -8.45 0.93 -21.55
N ILE A 244 -8.07 0.35 -22.69
CA ILE A 244 -7.31 1.04 -23.74
C ILE A 244 -8.08 2.28 -24.26
N ILE A 245 -9.39 2.15 -24.47
CA ILE A 245 -10.25 3.27 -24.89
C ILE A 245 -10.24 4.38 -23.83
N GLU A 246 -10.41 4.05 -22.56
CA GLU A 246 -10.43 5.04 -21.48
C GLU A 246 -9.06 5.69 -21.26
N LEU A 247 -7.96 4.92 -21.32
CA LEU A 247 -6.60 5.44 -21.29
C LEU A 247 -6.36 6.44 -22.42
N SER A 248 -6.88 6.17 -23.63
CA SER A 248 -6.75 7.07 -24.77
C SER A 248 -7.57 8.35 -24.60
N LYS A 249 -8.84 8.25 -24.15
CA LYS A 249 -9.69 9.41 -23.86
C LYS A 249 -9.07 10.33 -22.82
N ASN A 250 -8.50 9.73 -21.77
CA ASN A 250 -7.83 10.44 -20.69
C ASN A 250 -6.40 10.90 -21.04
N SER A 251 -5.95 10.66 -22.28
CA SER A 251 -4.62 11.02 -22.78
C SER A 251 -3.46 10.43 -21.97
N VAL A 252 -3.70 9.30 -21.28
CA VAL A 252 -2.64 8.49 -20.65
C VAL A 252 -1.83 7.77 -21.73
N ILE A 253 -2.48 7.37 -22.82
CA ILE A 253 -1.82 6.87 -24.02
C ILE A 253 -2.14 7.72 -25.24
N ASP A 254 -1.17 7.86 -26.14
CA ASP A 254 -1.39 8.46 -27.45
C ASP A 254 -1.73 7.37 -28.47
N ILE A 255 -3.02 7.25 -28.80
CA ILE A 255 -3.50 6.25 -29.76
C ILE A 255 -2.92 6.44 -31.17
N ASN A 256 -2.41 7.64 -31.50
CA ASN A 256 -1.72 7.85 -32.78
C ASN A 256 -0.43 7.01 -32.89
N GLN A 257 0.15 6.61 -31.75
CA GLN A 257 1.34 5.76 -31.73
C GLN A 257 1.05 4.29 -32.04
N TYR A 258 -0.22 3.88 -32.07
CA TYR A 258 -0.64 2.49 -32.25
C TYR A 258 -1.01 2.15 -33.71
N PHE A 259 -1.12 3.15 -34.59
CA PHE A 259 -1.34 2.92 -36.03
C PHE A 259 -0.20 2.10 -36.64
N GLU A 260 -0.51 1.29 -37.66
CA GLU A 260 0.45 0.40 -38.32
C GLU A 260 1.65 1.14 -38.92
N ASP A 261 1.42 2.32 -39.49
CA ASP A 261 2.44 3.20 -40.07
C ASP A 261 3.18 4.06 -39.03
N SER A 262 2.84 3.91 -37.74
CA SER A 262 3.50 4.65 -36.67
C SER A 262 4.95 4.20 -36.51
N LYS A 263 5.85 5.18 -36.56
CA LYS A 263 7.28 4.95 -36.27
C LYS A 263 7.46 4.38 -34.86
N THR A 264 6.71 4.86 -33.88
CA THR A 264 6.80 4.37 -32.50
C THR A 264 6.46 2.89 -32.42
N ARG A 265 5.32 2.45 -32.98
CA ARG A 265 4.94 1.03 -33.05
C ARG A 265 6.03 0.19 -33.69
N THR A 266 6.51 0.61 -34.86
CA THR A 266 7.53 -0.13 -35.61
C THR A 266 8.84 -0.24 -34.82
N THR A 267 9.30 0.85 -34.21
CA THR A 267 10.51 0.85 -33.37
C THR A 267 10.32 -0.02 -32.13
N THR A 268 9.17 0.02 -31.45
CA THR A 268 8.94 -0.81 -30.26
C THR A 268 9.00 -2.32 -30.57
N PHE A 269 8.43 -2.76 -31.70
CA PHE A 269 8.58 -4.15 -32.15
C PHE A 269 10.04 -4.48 -32.46
N SER A 270 10.73 -3.62 -33.22
CA SER A 270 12.14 -3.84 -33.60
C SER A 270 13.08 -3.84 -32.40
N ASP A 271 12.83 -3.01 -31.38
CA ASP A 271 13.64 -2.92 -30.17
C ASP A 271 13.55 -4.20 -29.34
N LEU A 272 12.36 -4.84 -29.32
CA LEU A 272 12.06 -5.99 -28.47
C LEU A 272 12.30 -7.34 -29.15
N MET A 273 12.52 -7.39 -30.45
CA MET A 273 12.81 -8.63 -31.19
C MET A 273 14.31 -8.74 -31.46
N ILE A 274 14.92 -9.90 -31.15
CA ILE A 274 16.31 -10.17 -31.54
C ILE A 274 16.35 -10.53 -33.02
N ASP A 275 15.59 -11.57 -33.38
CA ASP A 275 15.35 -11.98 -34.77
C ASP A 275 13.96 -11.54 -35.20
N ALA A 276 13.86 -11.01 -36.43
CA ALA A 276 12.58 -10.64 -37.02
C ALA A 276 11.66 -11.85 -37.11
N LEU A 277 10.43 -11.71 -36.59
CA LEU A 277 9.40 -12.73 -36.69
C LEU A 277 8.50 -12.49 -37.91
N ASP A 278 7.94 -13.56 -38.43
CA ASP A 278 6.87 -13.47 -39.42
C ASP A 278 5.55 -13.07 -38.73
N PHE A 279 5.10 -11.85 -38.98
CA PHE A 279 3.86 -11.32 -38.41
C PHE A 279 2.60 -12.02 -38.94
N GLU A 280 2.69 -12.71 -40.08
CA GLU A 280 1.57 -13.45 -40.66
C GLU A 280 1.39 -14.83 -40.02
N GLU A 281 2.43 -15.36 -39.34
CA GLU A 281 2.34 -16.64 -38.64
C GLU A 281 1.73 -16.48 -37.25
N GLU A 282 0.40 -16.58 -37.18
CA GLU A 282 -0.41 -16.42 -35.95
C GLU A 282 0.15 -17.19 -34.73
N LYS A 283 0.62 -18.43 -34.93
CA LYS A 283 1.18 -19.25 -33.84
C LYS A 283 2.48 -18.69 -33.27
N VAL A 284 3.35 -18.15 -34.12
CA VAL A 284 4.62 -17.56 -33.70
C VAL A 284 4.36 -16.24 -32.97
N MET A 285 3.49 -15.40 -33.52
CA MET A 285 3.10 -14.13 -32.89
C MET A 285 2.40 -14.34 -31.55
N ASN A 286 1.48 -15.31 -31.44
CA ASN A 286 0.82 -15.63 -30.17
C ASN A 286 1.83 -16.06 -29.10
N ARG A 287 2.83 -16.89 -29.45
CA ARG A 287 3.90 -17.26 -28.51
C ARG A 287 4.75 -16.07 -28.09
N PHE A 288 5.08 -15.17 -29.02
CA PHE A 288 5.79 -13.94 -28.71
C PHE A 288 5.01 -13.09 -27.71
N TYR A 289 3.72 -12.86 -27.95
CA TYR A 289 2.86 -12.13 -27.03
C TYR A 289 2.76 -12.78 -25.64
N ASP A 290 2.63 -14.10 -25.57
CA ASP A 290 2.57 -14.81 -24.29
C ASP A 290 3.89 -14.69 -23.51
N ASN A 291 5.03 -14.66 -24.22
CA ASN A 291 6.33 -14.41 -23.61
C ASN A 291 6.48 -12.95 -23.14
N ILE A 292 5.98 -11.98 -23.91
CA ILE A 292 5.94 -10.55 -23.52
C ILE A 292 5.07 -10.36 -22.28
N GLU A 293 3.93 -11.06 -22.18
CA GLU A 293 3.06 -11.00 -21.00
C GLU A 293 3.77 -11.53 -19.75
N ARG A 294 4.44 -12.69 -19.86
CA ARG A 294 5.27 -13.23 -18.76
C ARG A 294 6.42 -12.29 -18.39
N LEU A 295 7.05 -11.66 -19.39
CA LEU A 295 8.11 -10.68 -19.17
C LEU A 295 7.59 -9.48 -18.41
N LYS A 296 6.45 -8.91 -18.83
CA LYS A 296 5.79 -7.80 -18.14
C LYS A 296 5.59 -8.13 -16.65
N SER A 297 4.98 -9.27 -16.33
CA SER A 297 4.76 -9.66 -14.92
C SER A 297 6.07 -9.80 -14.13
N ASN A 298 7.12 -10.34 -14.75
CA ASN A 298 8.43 -10.47 -14.11
C ASN A 298 9.15 -9.13 -13.91
N VAL A 299 8.95 -8.17 -14.82
CA VAL A 299 9.49 -6.81 -14.69
C VAL A 299 8.71 -6.04 -13.62
N GLU A 300 7.39 -6.21 -13.53
CA GLU A 300 6.58 -5.65 -12.44
C GLU A 300 6.99 -6.21 -11.06
N GLU A 301 7.25 -7.51 -10.97
CA GLU A 301 7.83 -8.14 -9.78
C GLU A 301 9.21 -7.53 -9.44
N TYR A 302 10.09 -7.43 -10.43
CA TYR A 302 11.43 -6.87 -10.25
C TYR A 302 11.42 -5.38 -9.89
N ALA A 303 10.49 -4.59 -10.42
CA ALA A 303 10.33 -3.19 -10.05
C ALA A 303 9.99 -3.02 -8.56
N ASN A 304 9.15 -3.90 -8.00
CA ASN A 304 8.90 -3.92 -6.57
C ASN A 304 10.15 -4.33 -5.77
N TYR A 305 10.93 -5.29 -6.26
CA TYR A 305 12.21 -5.63 -5.65
C TYR A 305 13.19 -4.44 -5.62
N VAL A 306 13.31 -3.69 -6.72
CA VAL A 306 14.14 -2.48 -6.79
C VAL A 306 13.64 -1.42 -5.81
N LYS A 307 12.32 -1.16 -5.78
CA LYS A 307 11.69 -0.25 -4.81
C LYS A 307 12.05 -0.61 -3.37
N PHE A 308 12.08 -1.90 -3.03
CA PHE A 308 12.39 -2.40 -1.70
C PHE A 308 13.87 -2.77 -1.47
N ALA A 309 14.76 -2.49 -2.44
CA ALA A 309 16.17 -2.82 -2.35
C ALA A 309 16.87 -2.17 -1.14
N PRO A 310 16.61 -0.90 -0.74
CA PRO A 310 17.19 -0.33 0.47
C PRO A 310 16.87 -1.14 1.73
N LEU A 311 15.62 -1.58 1.91
CA LEU A 311 15.19 -2.40 3.04
C LEU A 311 15.84 -3.79 3.03
N ILE A 312 15.90 -4.42 1.85
CA ILE A 312 16.52 -5.72 1.64
C ILE A 312 18.03 -5.65 1.94
N ASN A 313 18.71 -4.62 1.44
CA ASN A 313 20.13 -4.37 1.68
C ASN A 313 20.42 -4.04 3.14
N ASN A 314 19.54 -3.30 3.82
CA ASN A 314 19.66 -3.04 5.25
C ASN A 314 19.67 -4.36 6.06
N PHE A 315 18.73 -5.26 5.79
CA PHE A 315 18.70 -6.58 6.41
C PHE A 315 19.95 -7.40 6.06
N LYS A 316 20.35 -7.43 4.79
CA LYS A 316 21.55 -8.15 4.33
C LYS A 316 22.79 -7.69 5.09
N ASN A 317 23.02 -6.37 5.17
CA ASN A 317 24.16 -5.80 5.88
C ASN A 317 24.15 -6.11 7.38
N GLN A 318 22.96 -6.17 8.00
CA GLN A 318 22.84 -6.48 9.41
C GLN A 318 23.20 -7.94 9.73
N TYR A 319 22.76 -8.88 8.90
CA TYR A 319 22.80 -10.31 9.21
C TYR A 319 23.76 -11.16 8.36
N LEU A 320 24.40 -10.61 7.33
CA LEU A 320 25.37 -11.36 6.49
C LEU A 320 26.47 -12.01 7.33
N LYS A 321 26.96 -11.31 8.37
CA LYS A 321 27.97 -11.80 9.31
C LYS A 321 27.51 -12.97 10.20
N ASN A 322 26.23 -13.29 10.19
CA ASN A 322 25.62 -14.35 11.00
C ASN A 322 25.45 -15.66 10.22
N ILE A 323 25.67 -15.67 8.90
CA ILE A 323 25.81 -16.86 8.06
C ILE A 323 27.07 -17.61 8.52
N PRO A 324 27.04 -18.93 8.70
CA PRO A 324 27.58 -19.56 9.91
C PRO A 324 29.10 -19.49 10.07
N GLU A 325 29.55 -18.72 11.07
CA GLU A 325 30.73 -19.06 11.89
C GLU A 325 30.35 -19.53 13.32
N ASN A 326 29.12 -19.31 13.80
CA ASN A 326 28.72 -19.72 15.16
C ASN A 326 27.19 -19.85 15.34
N PRO A 327 26.58 -21.02 15.11
CA PRO A 327 25.15 -21.27 15.39
C PRO A 327 24.81 -21.34 16.90
N GLY A 328 25.76 -21.02 17.78
CA GLY A 328 25.68 -21.32 19.22
C GLY A 328 25.82 -20.14 20.18
N LYS A 329 25.80 -18.88 19.72
CA LYS A 329 25.78 -17.75 20.67
C LYS A 329 24.41 -17.73 21.34
N GLY A 330 24.34 -18.25 22.58
CA GLY A 330 23.11 -18.26 23.36
C GLY A 330 22.50 -16.87 23.41
N SER A 331 21.20 -16.76 23.10
CA SER A 331 20.53 -15.46 23.06
C SER A 331 20.57 -14.81 24.45
N PRO A 332 20.94 -13.51 24.55
CA PRO A 332 20.93 -12.78 25.82
C PRO A 332 19.49 -12.50 26.33
N LEU A 333 18.45 -12.90 25.58
CA LEU A 333 17.04 -12.69 25.92
C LEU A 333 16.70 -13.05 27.36
N LYS A 334 17.09 -14.24 27.83
CA LYS A 334 16.75 -14.69 29.20
C LYS A 334 17.36 -13.78 30.27
N ASP A 335 18.57 -13.29 30.03
CA ASP A 335 19.25 -12.37 30.96
C ASP A 335 18.58 -11.00 30.96
N ILE A 336 18.18 -10.50 29.78
CA ILE A 336 17.43 -9.25 29.64
C ILE A 336 16.06 -9.35 30.33
N GLU A 337 15.31 -10.44 30.11
CA GLU A 337 14.02 -10.72 30.75
C GLU A 337 14.14 -10.76 32.28
N SER A 338 15.23 -11.35 32.79
CA SER A 338 15.53 -11.40 34.23
C SER A 338 15.81 -10.01 34.78
N LYS A 339 16.59 -9.18 34.07
CA LYS A 339 16.85 -7.77 34.45
C LYS A 339 15.55 -6.96 34.47
N ILE A 340 14.72 -7.06 33.43
CA ILE A 340 13.41 -6.41 33.34
C ILE A 340 12.53 -6.82 34.53
N SER A 341 12.42 -8.11 34.79
CA SER A 341 11.55 -8.63 35.86
C SER A 341 12.00 -8.15 37.26
N LYS A 342 13.31 -8.06 37.51
CA LYS A 342 13.86 -7.50 38.75
C LYS A 342 13.55 -6.01 38.88
N ALA A 343 13.77 -5.23 37.83
CA ALA A 343 13.51 -3.80 37.81
C ALA A 343 12.01 -3.49 37.99
N GLU A 344 11.12 -4.20 37.29
CA GLU A 344 9.67 -4.05 37.44
C GLU A 344 9.18 -4.41 38.86
N SER A 345 9.77 -5.43 39.49
CA SER A 345 9.44 -5.80 40.87
C SER A 345 9.82 -4.69 41.85
N LYS A 346 11.00 -4.07 41.65
CA LYS A 346 11.45 -2.89 42.42
C LYS A 346 10.48 -1.72 42.21
N LEU A 347 10.15 -1.41 40.96
CA LEU A 347 9.25 -0.34 40.57
C LEU A 347 7.85 -0.51 41.18
N THR A 348 7.29 -1.72 41.10
CA THR A 348 5.95 -2.04 41.64
C THR A 348 5.90 -1.82 43.16
N LYS A 349 6.97 -2.20 43.90
CA LYS A 349 7.03 -1.96 45.35
C LYS A 349 7.08 -0.47 45.69
N LEU A 350 7.83 0.33 44.93
CA LEU A 350 7.90 1.78 45.11
C LEU A 350 6.56 2.45 44.82
N ASN A 351 5.93 2.12 43.70
CA ASN A 351 4.64 2.74 43.33
C ASN A 351 3.50 2.35 44.25
N LYS A 352 3.47 1.12 44.78
CA LYS A 352 2.52 0.77 45.85
C LYS A 352 2.67 1.67 47.08
N LYS A 353 3.90 2.04 47.46
CA LYS A 353 4.12 2.98 48.57
C LYS A 353 3.63 4.39 48.23
N ILE A 354 3.86 4.87 47.01
CA ILE A 354 3.41 6.19 46.54
C ILE A 354 1.89 6.26 46.53
N ILE A 355 1.22 5.29 45.88
CA ILE A 355 -0.23 5.27 45.70
C ILE A 355 -0.95 5.16 47.06
N ASN A 356 -0.40 4.38 47.99
CA ASN A 356 -0.98 4.20 49.33
C ASN A 356 -0.56 5.27 50.34
N SER A 357 0.27 6.25 49.95
CA SER A 357 0.86 7.26 50.86
C SER A 357 -0.15 8.25 51.47
N HIS A 358 -1.41 8.19 51.04
CA HIS A 358 -2.53 9.01 51.54
C HIS A 358 -3.55 8.17 52.34
N GLY A 359 -3.25 6.89 52.62
CA GLY A 359 -4.11 6.00 53.40
C GLY A 359 -4.09 6.26 54.91
N LEU A 360 -5.15 5.85 55.61
CA LEU A 360 -5.38 6.11 57.05
C LEU A 360 -4.24 5.68 57.99
N PHE A 361 -3.35 4.78 57.59
CA PHE A 361 -2.34 4.16 58.46
C PHE A 361 -0.88 4.54 58.16
N PHE A 362 -0.59 5.18 57.02
CA PHE A 362 0.78 5.59 56.65
C PHE A 362 0.76 6.86 55.81
N ARG A 363 1.12 8.00 56.42
CA ARG A 363 1.31 9.28 55.72
C ARG A 363 2.80 9.55 55.59
N LEU A 364 3.33 9.54 54.37
CA LEU A 364 4.72 9.91 54.09
C LEU A 364 4.90 11.43 54.22
N LYS A 365 6.09 11.87 54.63
CA LYS A 365 6.47 13.28 54.55
C LYS A 365 6.57 13.69 53.08
N GLU A 366 6.33 14.96 52.79
CA GLU A 366 6.27 15.47 51.41
C GLU A 366 7.61 15.31 50.67
N ASP A 367 8.74 15.58 51.33
CA ASP A 367 10.07 15.41 50.74
C ASP A 367 10.40 13.94 50.46
N ASP A 368 10.04 13.03 51.36
CA ASP A 368 10.20 11.59 51.17
C ASP A 368 9.35 11.10 49.98
N LEU A 369 8.13 11.63 49.83
CA LEU A 369 7.26 11.31 48.71
C LEU A 369 7.85 11.80 47.38
N LYS A 370 8.39 13.03 47.33
CA LYS A 370 9.08 13.56 46.15
C LYS A 370 10.28 12.70 45.74
N ASN A 371 11.10 12.28 46.72
CA ASN A 371 12.26 11.42 46.47
C ASN A 371 11.87 10.05 45.91
N ILE A 372 10.85 9.40 46.47
CA ILE A 372 10.38 8.09 46.00
C ILE A 372 9.75 8.20 44.60
N LYS A 373 9.02 9.28 44.32
CA LYS A 373 8.48 9.57 42.97
C LYS A 373 9.61 9.71 41.95
N PHE A 374 10.66 10.46 42.27
CA PHE A 374 11.83 10.60 41.39
C PHE A 374 12.55 9.27 41.16
N GLU A 375 12.76 8.45 42.20
CA GLU A 375 13.36 7.12 42.04
C GLU A 375 12.51 6.21 41.15
N SER A 376 11.18 6.26 41.29
CA SER A 376 10.26 5.51 40.42
C SER A 376 10.43 5.89 38.94
N ILE A 377 10.50 7.19 38.62
CA ILE A 377 10.69 7.67 37.25
C ILE A 377 12.04 7.20 36.71
N LYS A 378 13.10 7.27 37.51
CA LYS A 378 14.44 6.80 37.12
C LYS A 378 14.44 5.32 36.73
N ILE A 379 13.83 4.46 37.55
CA ILE A 379 13.74 3.02 37.27
C ILE A 379 12.88 2.77 36.02
N ALA A 380 11.79 3.51 35.83
CA ALA A 380 10.97 3.42 34.62
C ALA A 380 11.77 3.77 33.35
N ASN A 381 12.62 4.80 33.40
CA ASN A 381 13.48 5.19 32.27
C ASN A 381 14.61 4.17 32.01
N GLU A 382 15.15 3.53 33.05
CA GLU A 382 16.08 2.39 32.90
C GLU A 382 15.38 1.20 32.23
N LEU A 383 14.11 0.95 32.58
CA LEU A 383 13.28 -0.07 31.96
C LEU A 383 13.02 0.22 30.47
N CYS A 384 12.85 1.49 30.06
CA CYS A 384 12.72 1.84 28.63
C CYS A 384 13.90 1.27 27.82
N LYS A 385 15.13 1.53 28.27
CA LYS A 385 16.35 1.07 27.60
C LYS A 385 16.44 -0.47 27.55
N LEU A 386 16.08 -1.14 28.64
CA LEU A 386 16.07 -2.61 28.70
C LEU A 386 15.04 -3.21 27.72
N TYR A 387 13.89 -2.56 27.56
CA TYR A 387 12.87 -3.00 26.60
C TYR A 387 13.29 -2.76 25.15
N ASP A 388 13.97 -1.65 24.86
CA ASP A 388 14.51 -1.41 23.51
C ASP A 388 15.57 -2.49 23.13
N GLU A 389 16.43 -2.88 24.09
CA GLU A 389 17.36 -4.01 23.93
C GLU A 389 16.60 -5.35 23.75
N TYR A 390 15.58 -5.60 24.57
CA TYR A 390 14.75 -6.80 24.47
C TYR A 390 14.08 -6.96 23.11
N ILE A 391 13.50 -5.88 22.58
CA ILE A 391 12.83 -5.87 21.27
C ILE A 391 13.84 -6.27 20.19
N LYS A 392 15.00 -5.62 20.13
CA LYS A 392 16.04 -5.97 19.15
C LYS A 392 16.45 -7.45 19.24
N GLU A 393 16.79 -7.92 20.44
CA GLU A 393 17.24 -9.30 20.66
C GLU A 393 16.13 -10.33 20.42
N TYR A 394 14.86 -9.96 20.64
CA TYR A 394 13.71 -10.80 20.32
C TYR A 394 13.66 -11.08 18.82
N PHE A 395 13.75 -10.07 17.96
CA PHE A 395 13.74 -10.28 16.51
C PHE A 395 14.98 -11.03 16.03
N ASP A 396 16.16 -10.70 16.55
CA ASP A 396 17.40 -11.45 16.25
C ASP A 396 17.24 -12.95 16.58
N SER A 397 16.55 -13.29 17.68
CA SER A 397 16.26 -14.68 18.04
C SER A 397 15.32 -15.41 17.08
N LYS A 398 14.51 -14.68 16.30
CA LYS A 398 13.65 -15.23 15.24
C LYS A 398 14.41 -15.37 13.95
N VAL A 399 15.26 -14.38 13.63
CA VAL A 399 16.00 -14.28 12.38
C VAL A 399 17.15 -15.30 12.33
N ILE A 400 18.05 -15.27 13.32
CA ILE A 400 19.33 -15.99 13.29
C ILE A 400 19.16 -17.50 13.08
N PRO A 401 18.19 -18.20 13.69
CA PRO A 401 18.00 -19.64 13.47
C PRO A 401 17.55 -20.01 12.04
N GLN A 402 17.01 -19.06 11.28
CA GLN A 402 16.49 -19.28 9.93
C GLN A 402 17.54 -18.94 8.86
N ILE A 403 18.51 -18.08 9.18
CA ILE A 403 19.52 -17.61 8.23
C ILE A 403 20.49 -18.73 7.86
N SER A 404 20.68 -18.87 6.56
CA SER A 404 21.61 -19.79 5.92
C SER A 404 22.00 -19.24 4.55
N GLU A 405 22.94 -19.87 3.86
CA GLU A 405 23.27 -19.51 2.47
C GLU A 405 22.06 -19.68 1.53
N SER A 406 21.13 -20.59 1.86
CA SER A 406 19.88 -20.82 1.12
C SER A 406 18.72 -19.88 1.50
N PHE A 407 18.92 -18.95 2.43
CA PHE A 407 17.86 -18.01 2.84
C PHE A 407 17.47 -17.13 1.65
N ALA A 408 16.21 -17.21 1.23
CA ALA A 408 15.70 -16.56 0.03
C ALA A 408 15.07 -15.20 0.33
N VAL A 409 14.86 -14.40 -0.71
CA VAL A 409 14.10 -13.14 -0.58
C VAL A 409 12.68 -13.42 -0.09
N ALA A 410 12.06 -14.54 -0.49
CA ALA A 410 10.75 -14.95 0.01
C ALA A 410 10.70 -15.10 1.54
N ASP A 411 11.77 -15.64 2.15
CA ASP A 411 11.86 -15.81 3.59
C ASP A 411 11.93 -14.46 4.31
N LEU A 412 12.68 -13.50 3.76
CA LEU A 412 12.72 -12.13 4.25
C LEU A 412 11.34 -11.44 4.15
N LEU A 413 10.68 -11.58 3.01
CA LEU A 413 9.34 -11.02 2.78
C LEU A 413 8.35 -11.58 3.80
N HIS A 414 8.35 -12.90 4.01
CA HIS A 414 7.51 -13.55 5.01
C HIS A 414 7.82 -13.08 6.43
N LEU A 415 9.10 -12.93 6.76
CA LEU A 415 9.54 -12.51 8.08
C LEU A 415 9.10 -11.08 8.42
N TYR A 416 9.33 -10.12 7.52
CA TYR A 416 8.89 -8.74 7.75
C TYR A 416 7.38 -8.58 7.68
N TYR A 417 6.70 -9.33 6.81
CA TYR A 417 5.24 -9.38 6.82
C TYR A 417 4.71 -9.90 8.18
N SER A 418 5.37 -10.90 8.75
CA SER A 418 4.98 -11.48 10.04
C SER A 418 5.22 -10.52 11.21
N TYR A 419 6.23 -9.66 11.16
CA TYR A 419 6.66 -8.86 12.30
C TYR A 419 6.57 -7.36 12.02
N ASP A 420 5.34 -6.81 12.11
CA ASP A 420 5.00 -5.46 11.63
C ASP A 420 5.79 -4.34 12.34
N TYR A 421 5.96 -4.45 13.66
CA TYR A 421 6.78 -3.51 14.43
C TYR A 421 8.19 -3.40 13.83
N TYR A 422 8.83 -4.54 13.56
CA TYR A 422 10.21 -4.60 13.10
C TYR A 422 10.35 -4.18 11.65
N LYS A 423 9.41 -4.59 10.79
CA LYS A 423 9.31 -4.09 9.41
C LYS A 423 9.26 -2.56 9.38
N LYS A 424 8.39 -1.94 10.18
CA LYS A 424 8.27 -0.46 10.25
C LYS A 424 9.52 0.20 10.81
N SER A 425 10.13 -0.36 11.86
CA SER A 425 11.43 0.11 12.34
C SER A 425 12.53 0.01 11.28
N ALA A 426 12.56 -1.08 10.51
CA ALA A 426 13.54 -1.27 9.45
C ALA A 426 13.29 -0.33 8.27
N ILE A 427 12.03 -0.08 7.89
CA ILE A 427 11.67 0.92 6.86
C ILE A 427 12.14 2.31 7.27
N LYS A 428 11.84 2.73 8.51
CA LYS A 428 12.31 4.01 9.06
C LYS A 428 13.82 4.17 8.89
N ILE A 429 14.60 3.14 9.24
CA ILE A 429 16.07 3.18 9.14
C ILE A 429 16.55 3.12 7.69
N ALA A 430 15.99 2.24 6.87
CA ALA A 430 16.48 1.96 5.52
C ALA A 430 16.20 3.11 4.54
N TYR A 431 15.12 3.86 4.77
CA TYR A 431 14.71 4.98 3.92
C TYR A 431 14.88 6.35 4.57
N ASP A 432 15.38 6.41 5.81
CA ASP A 432 15.51 7.66 6.57
C ASP A 432 14.17 8.43 6.68
N ILE A 433 13.09 7.69 6.98
CA ILE A 433 11.73 8.24 7.08
C ILE A 433 11.36 8.40 8.55
N ASP A 434 11.13 9.64 8.98
CA ASP A 434 10.65 9.94 10.33
C ASP A 434 9.11 10.06 10.40
N ASN A 435 8.43 10.37 9.29
CA ASN A 435 6.98 10.56 9.29
C ASN A 435 6.22 9.21 9.41
N TYR A 436 5.39 9.09 10.44
CA TYR A 436 4.60 7.88 10.69
C TYR A 436 3.68 7.48 9.52
N ASP A 437 2.95 8.42 8.92
CA ASP A 437 2.00 8.11 7.83
C ASP A 437 2.73 7.64 6.57
N GLU A 438 3.94 8.15 6.32
CA GLU A 438 4.80 7.70 5.23
C GLU A 438 5.34 6.28 5.49
N ILE A 439 5.79 5.98 6.72
CA ILE A 439 6.20 4.63 7.12
C ILE A 439 5.04 3.64 6.91
N VAL A 440 3.81 4.01 7.28
CA VAL A 440 2.62 3.17 7.07
C VAL A 440 2.39 2.93 5.58
N LYS A 441 2.44 3.95 4.73
CA LYS A 441 2.29 3.77 3.27
C LYS A 441 3.33 2.83 2.67
N TYR A 442 4.59 2.95 3.09
CA TYR A 442 5.65 2.03 2.67
C TYR A 442 5.40 0.61 3.18
N SER A 443 4.99 0.46 4.44
CA SER A 443 4.65 -0.82 5.05
C SER A 443 3.50 -1.51 4.32
N ASP A 444 2.43 -0.79 4.00
CA ASP A 444 1.26 -1.33 3.29
C ASP A 444 1.65 -1.74 1.85
N SER A 445 2.45 -0.91 1.18
CA SER A 445 2.98 -1.27 -0.14
C SER A 445 3.93 -2.47 -0.09
N PHE A 446 4.69 -2.62 0.99
CA PHE A 446 5.56 -3.78 1.19
C PHE A 446 4.72 -5.04 1.39
N ASP A 447 3.63 -4.96 2.16
CA ASP A 447 2.73 -6.09 2.38
C ASP A 447 2.11 -6.57 1.07
N LEU A 448 1.65 -5.66 0.20
CA LEU A 448 1.17 -6.03 -1.14
C LEU A 448 2.24 -6.77 -1.96
N PHE A 449 3.49 -6.37 -1.87
CA PHE A 449 4.60 -7.07 -2.53
C PHE A 449 4.88 -8.43 -1.89
N ALA A 450 5.03 -8.48 -0.57
CA ALA A 450 5.38 -9.68 0.20
C ALA A 450 4.28 -10.75 0.15
N MET A 451 3.01 -10.33 0.07
CA MET A 451 1.88 -11.24 0.03
C MET A 451 1.57 -11.78 -1.37
N ASN A 452 2.07 -11.15 -2.44
CA ASN A 452 1.69 -11.52 -3.80
C ASN A 452 2.21 -12.94 -4.14
N PRO A 453 1.32 -13.95 -4.24
CA PRO A 453 1.74 -15.32 -4.49
C PRO A 453 2.17 -15.57 -5.94
N THR A 454 2.06 -14.56 -6.81
CA THR A 454 2.52 -14.63 -8.21
C THR A 454 3.94 -14.12 -8.39
N ASN A 455 4.62 -13.67 -7.33
CA ASN A 455 6.04 -13.40 -7.37
C ASN A 455 6.80 -14.73 -7.51
N VAL A 456 7.59 -14.87 -8.56
CA VAL A 456 8.33 -16.12 -8.86
C VAL A 456 9.82 -15.88 -8.86
N ILE A 457 10.29 -14.87 -9.60
CA ILE A 457 11.73 -14.69 -9.84
C ILE A 457 12.45 -14.22 -8.58
N VAL A 458 11.93 -13.16 -7.96
CA VAL A 458 12.50 -12.55 -6.76
C VAL A 458 12.38 -13.52 -5.59
N CYS A 459 11.22 -14.14 -5.41
CA CYS A 459 10.99 -15.11 -4.33
C CYS A 459 11.93 -16.32 -4.38
N SER A 460 12.41 -16.71 -5.56
CA SER A 460 13.36 -17.81 -5.72
C SER A 460 14.82 -17.40 -5.56
N ALA A 461 15.13 -16.10 -5.48
CA ALA A 461 16.50 -15.61 -5.38
C ALA A 461 17.03 -15.81 -3.95
N ALA A 462 18.25 -16.35 -3.84
CA ALA A 462 18.98 -16.36 -2.59
C ALA A 462 19.31 -14.91 -2.17
N LEU A 463 18.94 -14.54 -0.94
CA LEU A 463 19.09 -13.16 -0.44
C LEU A 463 20.56 -12.74 -0.35
N PHE A 464 21.40 -13.67 0.10
CA PHE A 464 22.80 -13.39 0.39
C PHE A 464 23.73 -13.59 -0.80
N ASP A 465 23.28 -14.31 -1.83
CA ASP A 465 24.03 -14.49 -3.07
C ASP A 465 24.08 -13.19 -3.90
N LEU A 466 25.03 -13.15 -4.85
CA LEU A 466 25.27 -12.08 -5.83
C LEU A 466 24.45 -12.28 -7.11
N ALA A 467 23.53 -13.24 -7.15
CA ALA A 467 22.72 -13.52 -8.32
C ALA A 467 21.97 -12.26 -8.75
N ASN A 468 22.43 -11.67 -9.86
CA ASN A 468 21.82 -10.47 -10.43
C ASN A 468 20.48 -10.86 -11.06
N ILE A 469 19.38 -10.59 -10.36
CA ILE A 469 18.02 -10.89 -10.78
C ILE A 469 17.73 -10.31 -12.18
N ALA A 470 18.21 -9.09 -12.47
CA ALA A 470 18.07 -8.49 -13.79
C ALA A 470 18.73 -9.35 -14.87
N ARG A 471 19.94 -9.88 -14.60
CA ARG A 471 20.65 -10.77 -15.52
C ARG A 471 19.92 -12.10 -15.74
N VAL A 472 19.25 -12.63 -14.72
CA VAL A 472 18.40 -13.84 -14.85
C VAL A 472 17.22 -13.56 -15.80
N ILE A 473 16.55 -12.41 -15.63
CA ILE A 473 15.46 -11.97 -16.53
C ILE A 473 15.98 -11.83 -17.96
N ILE A 474 17.07 -11.09 -18.17
CA ILE A 474 17.67 -10.86 -19.50
C ILE A 474 17.99 -12.19 -20.18
N ASN A 475 18.73 -13.08 -19.51
CA ASN A 475 19.14 -14.36 -20.10
C ASN A 475 17.94 -15.23 -20.47
N LYS A 476 16.92 -15.30 -19.60
CA LYS A 476 15.72 -16.10 -19.85
C LYS A 476 14.98 -15.63 -21.09
N TYR A 477 14.78 -14.33 -21.23
CA TYR A 477 13.95 -13.77 -22.31
C TYR A 477 14.70 -13.60 -23.62
N ARG A 478 16.03 -13.44 -23.59
CA ARG A 478 16.86 -13.57 -24.79
C ARG A 478 16.75 -14.95 -25.45
N LEU A 479 16.68 -16.02 -24.65
CA LEU A 479 16.41 -17.38 -25.16
C LEU A 479 15.01 -17.53 -25.78
N LEU A 480 14.10 -16.59 -25.50
CA LEU A 480 12.74 -16.54 -26.03
C LEU A 480 12.59 -15.50 -27.16
N ASN A 481 13.70 -15.11 -27.79
CA ASN A 481 13.76 -14.11 -28.87
C ASN A 481 13.31 -12.69 -28.47
N ILE A 482 13.43 -12.34 -27.18
CA ILE A 482 13.12 -10.99 -26.71
C ILE A 482 14.42 -10.26 -26.38
N ASN A 483 14.62 -9.12 -27.02
CA ASN A 483 15.77 -8.27 -26.81
C ASN A 483 15.55 -7.41 -25.56
N ILE A 484 16.45 -7.59 -24.58
CA ILE A 484 16.48 -6.86 -23.32
C ILE A 484 17.94 -6.59 -23.00
N ASN A 485 18.23 -5.37 -22.56
CA ASN A 485 19.54 -4.94 -22.11
C ASN A 485 19.54 -4.63 -20.61
N GLU A 486 20.73 -4.45 -20.04
CA GLU A 486 20.85 -4.10 -18.61
C GLU A 486 20.21 -2.74 -18.30
N GLU A 487 20.31 -1.79 -19.23
CA GLU A 487 19.70 -0.46 -19.14
C GLU A 487 18.17 -0.52 -18.94
N ASP A 488 17.49 -1.42 -19.65
CA ASP A 488 16.02 -1.59 -19.55
C ASP A 488 15.54 -1.98 -18.13
N LEU A 489 16.45 -2.53 -17.31
CA LEU A 489 16.18 -2.99 -15.94
C LEU A 489 16.85 -2.10 -14.88
N ASN A 490 17.33 -0.91 -15.26
CA ASN A 490 17.73 0.12 -14.30
C ASN A 490 16.51 0.81 -13.70
N GLU A 491 16.61 1.29 -12.46
CA GLU A 491 15.51 1.93 -11.74
C GLU A 491 14.83 3.06 -12.52
N GLU A 492 15.62 3.88 -13.21
CA GLU A 492 15.15 5.03 -13.99
C GLU A 492 14.38 4.62 -15.25
N ASP A 493 14.76 3.50 -15.87
CA ASP A 493 14.26 3.06 -17.18
C ASP A 493 13.15 1.99 -17.10
N LEU A 494 12.96 1.37 -15.92
CA LEU A 494 11.98 0.30 -15.72
C LEU A 494 10.55 0.71 -16.14
N SER A 495 10.16 1.95 -15.85
CA SER A 495 8.85 2.48 -16.22
C SER A 495 8.67 2.56 -17.74
N VAL A 496 9.70 3.07 -18.44
CA VAL A 496 9.73 3.19 -19.90
C VAL A 496 9.71 1.81 -20.55
N PHE A 497 10.50 0.87 -20.02
CA PHE A 497 10.53 -0.50 -20.51
C PHE A 497 9.17 -1.20 -20.32
N LEU A 498 8.53 -1.06 -19.16
CA LEU A 498 7.18 -1.57 -18.92
C LEU A 498 6.16 -0.99 -19.89
N ASP A 499 6.27 0.28 -20.25
CA ASP A 499 5.37 0.91 -21.21
C ASP A 499 5.58 0.37 -22.65
N LYS A 500 6.82 0.06 -23.04
CA LYS A 500 7.09 -0.67 -24.31
C LYS A 500 6.38 -2.04 -24.31
N LEU A 501 6.48 -2.81 -23.23
CA LEU A 501 5.83 -4.12 -23.12
C LEU A 501 4.30 -4.00 -23.17
N LYS A 502 3.73 -3.04 -22.42
CA LYS A 502 2.28 -2.76 -22.43
C LYS A 502 1.81 -2.35 -23.81
N MET A 503 2.55 -1.53 -24.55
CA MET A 503 2.18 -1.13 -25.91
C MET A 503 2.00 -2.34 -26.83
N ILE A 504 2.94 -3.29 -26.82
CA ILE A 504 2.83 -4.52 -27.64
C ILE A 504 1.61 -5.37 -27.25
N LEU A 505 1.34 -5.50 -25.94
CA LEU A 505 0.17 -6.25 -25.44
C LEU A 505 -1.15 -5.55 -25.79
N ARG A 506 -1.19 -4.22 -25.74
CA ARG A 506 -2.34 -3.42 -26.17
C ARG A 506 -2.61 -3.56 -27.66
N ILE A 507 -1.55 -3.61 -28.48
CA ILE A 507 -1.69 -3.86 -29.92
C ILE A 507 -2.36 -5.23 -30.14
N LYS A 508 -1.89 -6.30 -29.48
CA LYS A 508 -2.54 -7.63 -29.51
C LYS A 508 -4.02 -7.54 -29.13
N GLU A 509 -4.34 -6.83 -28.06
CA GLU A 509 -5.70 -6.70 -27.55
C GLU A 509 -6.60 -5.94 -28.55
N ILE A 510 -6.10 -4.88 -29.17
CA ILE A 510 -6.82 -4.16 -30.22
C ILE A 510 -7.06 -5.07 -31.43
N ASP A 511 -6.00 -5.71 -31.93
CA ASP A 511 -6.02 -6.54 -33.15
C ASP A 511 -6.92 -7.78 -32.99
N SER A 512 -7.08 -8.31 -31.77
CA SER A 512 -7.96 -9.44 -31.46
C SER A 512 -9.40 -9.05 -31.11
N SER A 513 -9.71 -7.76 -31.03
CA SER A 513 -11.04 -7.25 -30.67
C SER A 513 -11.91 -6.94 -31.90
N SER A 514 -13.18 -6.60 -31.68
CA SER A 514 -14.07 -6.08 -32.73
C SER A 514 -13.84 -4.60 -33.06
N THR A 515 -12.93 -3.92 -32.37
CA THR A 515 -12.60 -2.50 -32.60
C THR A 515 -11.30 -2.34 -33.40
N SER A 516 -10.90 -1.11 -33.71
CA SER A 516 -9.64 -0.82 -34.41
C SER A 516 -9.04 0.48 -33.89
N VAL A 517 -7.76 0.71 -34.17
CA VAL A 517 -7.05 1.94 -33.79
C VAL A 517 -7.79 3.19 -34.27
N GLU A 518 -8.34 3.19 -35.49
CA GLU A 518 -9.12 4.29 -36.06
C GLU A 518 -10.39 4.57 -35.27
N LYS A 519 -11.09 3.52 -34.83
CA LYS A 519 -12.32 3.66 -34.04
C LYS A 519 -12.00 4.24 -32.66
N ILE A 520 -10.93 3.77 -32.02
CA ILE A 520 -10.47 4.29 -30.73
C ILE A 520 -10.05 5.75 -30.87
N TRP A 521 -9.24 6.06 -31.88
CA TRP A 521 -8.86 7.43 -32.21
C TRP A 521 -10.08 8.33 -32.41
N PHE A 522 -11.08 7.88 -33.18
CA PHE A 522 -12.30 8.64 -33.40
C PHE A 522 -13.07 8.90 -32.10
N MET A 523 -13.23 7.89 -31.24
CA MET A 523 -13.88 8.06 -29.93
C MET A 523 -13.12 9.08 -29.06
N THR A 524 -11.79 9.03 -29.07
CA THR A 524 -10.93 9.98 -28.34
C THR A 524 -11.07 11.41 -28.85
N GLN A 525 -11.12 11.61 -30.17
CA GLN A 525 -11.32 12.95 -30.74
C GLN A 525 -12.70 13.52 -30.41
N VAL A 526 -13.75 12.71 -30.49
CA VAL A 526 -15.11 13.14 -30.12
C VAL A 526 -15.20 13.48 -28.63
N TYR A 527 -14.56 12.69 -27.76
CA TYR A 527 -14.49 12.98 -26.33
C TYR A 527 -13.81 14.32 -26.04
N LYS A 528 -12.64 14.57 -26.63
CA LYS A 528 -11.91 15.85 -26.50
C LYS A 528 -12.72 17.04 -27.03
N PHE A 529 -13.38 16.85 -28.17
CA PHE A 529 -14.27 17.86 -28.75
C PHE A 529 -15.40 18.24 -27.78
N ASN A 530 -16.04 17.24 -27.16
CA ASN A 530 -17.13 17.48 -26.21
C ASN A 530 -16.68 18.21 -24.94
N ILE A 531 -15.48 17.91 -24.43
CA ILE A 531 -14.90 18.66 -23.29
C ILE A 531 -14.67 20.13 -23.68
N ALA A 532 -14.05 20.38 -24.83
CA ALA A 532 -13.76 21.74 -25.29
C ALA A 532 -15.02 22.57 -25.57
N ASP A 533 -16.07 21.96 -26.14
CA ASP A 533 -17.35 22.62 -26.41
C ASP A 533 -18.11 22.95 -25.10
N SER A 534 -17.95 22.11 -24.07
CA SER A 534 -18.53 22.37 -22.74
C SER A 534 -17.85 23.57 -22.06
N ASN A 535 -16.52 23.63 -22.12
CA ASN A 535 -15.73 24.71 -21.51
C ASN A 535 -15.82 26.05 -22.25
N SER A 536 -16.34 26.07 -23.49
CA SER A 536 -16.56 27.31 -24.27
C SER A 536 -18.00 27.84 -24.16
N SER A 537 -18.85 27.11 -23.45
CA SER A 537 -20.26 27.47 -23.20
C SER A 537 -20.50 28.05 -21.79
N GLU A 538 -19.47 28.05 -20.93
CA GLU A 538 -19.35 28.86 -19.69
C GLU A 538 -18.64 30.19 -20.00
#